data_AF-A0A6P0Z868-F1
#
_entry.id   AF-A0A6P0Z868-F1
#
_cell.length_a   1.000
_cell.length_b   1.000
_cell.length_c   1.000
_cell.angle_alpha   90.00
_cell.angle_beta   90.00
_cell.angle_gamma   90.00
#
_symmetry.space_group_name_H-M   'P 1'
#
loop_
_entity.id
_entity.type
_entity.pdbx_description
1 polymer ?
#
loop_
_entity_poly.entity_id
_entity_poly.type
_entity_poly.pdbx_seq_one_letter_code
_entity_poly.pdbx_strand_id
1 'polypeptide(L)'
;MPLVKKETVMRNNAIVLGTGGGGNIHNSSPQMIRKGRLWCGEIVCGGLVAIASFTLFAGLPMPSWAQEESFPPNPLTIPQADPDPLLPELVVDRPLSPQEQRVFTQALAELSAQGDAAFQSGNITEAFIIWTREIRLRRVLGPYEEVAALSRIGSIAWTEQQ
;
A
#
# COMPACT_ATOMS: atom_id res chain seq x y z
N MET A 1 -28.50 -62.28 6.39
CA MET A 1 -28.72 -60.93 5.81
C MET A 1 -29.44 -60.08 6.86
N PRO A 2 -28.76 -59.16 7.57
CA PRO A 2 -29.43 -58.28 8.53
C PRO A 2 -29.78 -56.91 7.92
N LEU A 3 -30.90 -56.39 8.40
CA LEU A 3 -31.56 -55.14 8.03
C LEU A 3 -30.75 -53.94 8.54
N VAL A 4 -30.44 -52.98 7.66
CA VAL A 4 -29.86 -51.67 8.03
C VAL A 4 -30.90 -50.57 7.83
N LYS A 5 -31.16 -49.91 8.95
CA LYS A 5 -32.09 -48.82 9.21
C LYS A 5 -31.70 -47.57 8.40
N LYS A 6 -32.65 -46.99 7.65
CA LYS A 6 -32.48 -45.68 7.00
C LYS A 6 -33.08 -44.62 7.92
N GLU A 7 -32.22 -43.87 8.60
CA GLU A 7 -32.62 -42.71 9.38
C GLU A 7 -32.37 -41.42 8.59
N THR A 8 -33.44 -40.64 8.57
CA THR A 8 -33.69 -39.31 8.03
C THR A 8 -32.69 -38.27 8.51
N VAL A 9 -32.08 -37.50 7.59
CA VAL A 9 -31.54 -36.17 7.89
C VAL A 9 -32.31 -35.13 7.09
N MET A 10 -33.04 -34.32 7.84
CA MET A 10 -33.95 -33.28 7.38
C MET A 10 -33.22 -32.15 6.66
N ARG A 11 -33.88 -31.67 5.60
CA ARG A 11 -33.66 -30.39 4.92
C ARG A 11 -33.94 -29.26 5.90
N ASN A 12 -33.08 -28.24 5.94
CA ASN A 12 -33.41 -26.90 6.43
C ASN A 12 -32.39 -25.90 5.84
N ASN A 13 -32.77 -25.23 4.75
CA ASN A 13 -32.15 -23.96 4.39
C ASN A 13 -33.25 -22.98 4.00
N ALA A 14 -33.74 -22.25 5.00
CA ALA A 14 -34.64 -21.13 4.83
C ALA A 14 -33.81 -19.93 4.36
N ILE A 15 -33.94 -19.58 3.08
CA ILE A 15 -33.37 -18.36 2.50
C ILE A 15 -34.28 -17.20 2.92
N VAL A 16 -33.80 -16.39 3.86
CA VAL A 16 -34.42 -15.15 4.30
C VAL A 16 -34.12 -14.07 3.26
N LEU A 17 -35.18 -13.54 2.65
CA LEU A 17 -35.16 -12.35 1.80
C LEU A 17 -34.99 -11.11 2.68
N GLY A 18 -33.77 -10.56 2.70
CA GLY A 18 -33.43 -9.29 3.35
C GLY A 18 -33.60 -8.12 2.39
N THR A 19 -34.56 -7.25 2.70
CA THR A 19 -34.97 -6.04 2.01
C THR A 19 -33.86 -4.98 1.90
N GLY A 20 -33.74 -4.39 0.71
CA GLY A 20 -32.89 -3.23 0.44
C GLY A 20 -33.40 -1.97 1.13
N GLY A 21 -32.55 -1.37 1.97
CA GLY A 21 -32.75 -0.04 2.56
C GLY A 21 -31.77 0.94 1.94
N GLY A 22 -32.28 1.89 1.15
CA GLY A 22 -31.51 3.00 0.61
C GLY A 22 -31.24 4.05 1.69
N GLY A 23 -29.96 4.25 2.02
CA GLY A 23 -29.50 5.39 2.82
C GLY A 23 -28.97 6.47 1.88
N ASN A 24 -29.74 7.54 1.68
CA ASN A 24 -29.29 8.73 0.95
C ASN A 24 -28.56 9.69 1.93
N ILE A 25 -27.30 9.93 1.62
CA ILE A 25 -26.35 10.78 2.33
C ILE A 25 -26.66 12.27 2.11
N HIS A 26 -27.30 12.92 3.08
CA HIS A 26 -27.27 14.38 3.19
C HIS A 26 -26.05 14.80 4.02
N ASN A 27 -24.92 15.01 3.35
CA ASN A 27 -23.80 15.78 3.90
C ASN A 27 -23.61 17.03 3.03
N SER A 28 -23.93 18.20 3.58
CA SER A 28 -23.50 19.49 3.05
C SER A 28 -23.59 20.53 4.17
N SER A 29 -22.55 20.58 5.00
CA SER A 29 -22.29 21.73 5.87
C SER A 29 -21.75 22.89 5.01
N PRO A 30 -22.39 24.07 5.00
CA PRO A 30 -21.90 25.21 4.23
C PRO A 30 -20.75 25.95 4.93
N GLN A 31 -19.70 26.12 4.13
CA GLN A 31 -18.52 26.98 4.24
C GLN A 31 -18.65 28.20 5.17
N MET A 32 -17.72 28.27 6.12
CA MET A 32 -17.53 29.39 7.04
C MET A 32 -16.83 30.55 6.31
N ILE A 33 -17.62 31.55 5.91
CA ILE A 33 -17.15 32.81 5.33
C ILE A 33 -16.47 33.64 6.43
N ARG A 34 -15.13 33.76 6.37
CA ARG A 34 -14.38 34.77 7.13
C ARG A 34 -14.65 36.15 6.53
N LYS A 35 -15.58 36.87 7.16
CA LYS A 35 -15.74 38.32 7.00
C LYS A 35 -14.68 39.06 7.82
N GLY A 36 -14.16 40.13 7.23
CA GLY A 36 -13.43 41.19 7.94
C GLY A 36 -11.95 41.21 7.57
N ARG A 37 -11.34 42.34 7.26
CA ARG A 37 -11.78 43.73 7.28
C ARG A 37 -10.70 44.48 6.50
N LEU A 38 -11.09 45.22 5.46
CA LEU A 38 -10.22 46.21 4.84
C LEU A 38 -9.88 47.26 5.90
N TRP A 39 -8.58 47.50 6.11
CA TRP A 39 -8.11 48.69 6.80
C TRP A 39 -7.24 49.47 5.81
N CYS A 40 -7.81 50.57 5.34
CA CYS A 40 -7.13 51.67 4.68
C CYS A 40 -6.06 52.23 5.63
N GLY A 41 -4.81 52.23 5.17
CA GLY A 41 -3.79 53.16 5.63
C GLY A 41 -3.40 54.02 4.45
N GLU A 42 -3.85 55.26 4.44
CA GLU A 42 -3.51 56.26 3.43
C GLU A 42 -2.00 56.50 3.40
N ILE A 43 -1.40 56.49 2.20
CA ILE A 43 -0.09 57.12 1.97
C ILE A 43 -0.32 58.24 0.97
N VAL A 44 -0.53 59.42 1.54
CA VAL A 44 -0.56 60.71 0.87
C VAL A 44 0.89 61.18 0.64
N CYS A 45 1.06 61.92 -0.47
CA CYS A 45 2.17 62.83 -0.78
C CYS A 45 3.52 62.23 -1.24
N GLY A 46 3.67 62.19 -2.57
CA GLY A 46 4.53 63.13 -3.30
C GLY A 46 6.02 63.14 -2.94
N GLY A 47 6.86 62.62 -3.82
CA GLY A 47 8.30 62.82 -3.71
C GLY A 47 9.08 61.99 -4.70
N LEU A 48 9.49 62.63 -5.79
CA LEU A 48 10.44 62.16 -6.78
C LEU A 48 11.77 61.80 -6.08
N VAL A 49 12.10 60.50 -5.97
CA VAL A 49 13.47 60.05 -5.69
C VAL A 49 13.80 58.99 -6.73
N ALA A 50 14.68 59.37 -7.66
CA ALA A 50 15.32 58.45 -8.58
C ALA A 50 16.19 57.47 -7.76
N ILE A 51 15.66 56.30 -7.44
CA ILE A 51 16.44 55.24 -6.83
C ILE A 51 17.05 54.40 -7.96
N ALA A 52 18.18 54.87 -8.49
CA ALA A 52 19.18 53.99 -9.05
C ALA A 52 19.74 53.13 -7.90
N SER A 53 19.01 52.10 -7.51
CA SER A 53 19.50 51.03 -6.63
C SER A 53 19.36 49.73 -7.38
N PHE A 54 20.33 49.53 -8.27
CA PHE A 54 20.76 48.20 -8.67
C PHE A 54 21.40 47.55 -7.43
N THR A 55 20.57 47.11 -6.48
CA THR A 55 21.00 46.24 -5.39
C THR A 55 21.33 44.88 -6.00
N LEU A 56 22.60 44.78 -6.38
CA LEU A 56 23.46 43.60 -6.31
C LEU A 56 22.80 42.44 -5.54
N PHE A 57 22.03 41.60 -6.24
CA PHE A 57 21.49 40.35 -5.73
C PHE A 57 22.60 39.28 -5.76
N ALA A 58 23.70 39.55 -5.07
CA ALA A 58 24.81 38.62 -4.93
C ALA A 58 24.67 37.89 -3.60
N GLY A 59 24.14 36.66 -3.64
CA GLY A 59 24.42 35.66 -2.61
C GLY A 59 23.45 35.55 -1.44
N LEU A 60 22.13 35.64 -1.66
CA LEU A 60 21.21 35.07 -0.66
C LEU A 60 21.43 33.55 -0.64
N PRO A 61 21.71 32.95 0.53
CA PRO A 61 21.83 31.49 0.64
C PRO A 61 20.53 30.87 0.14
N MET A 62 20.64 29.81 -0.67
CA MET A 62 19.45 29.11 -1.14
C MET A 62 18.59 28.73 0.07
N PRO A 63 17.27 28.95 -0.01
CA PRO A 63 16.39 28.63 1.09
C PRO A 63 16.40 27.12 1.34
N SER A 64 16.38 26.72 2.61
CA SER A 64 16.50 25.33 3.06
C SER A 64 15.36 24.41 2.59
N TRP A 65 14.28 24.93 2.03
CA TRP A 65 13.23 24.13 1.39
C TRP A 65 13.62 23.60 0.00
N ALA A 66 14.76 24.03 -0.55
CA ALA A 66 15.37 23.45 -1.75
C ALA A 66 16.24 22.23 -1.43
N GLN A 67 16.26 21.76 -0.18
CA GLN A 67 16.84 20.46 0.11
C GLN A 67 15.98 19.39 -0.56
N GLU A 68 16.58 18.72 -1.53
CA GLU A 68 16.04 17.50 -2.11
C GLU A 68 15.97 16.48 -0.96
N GLU A 69 14.78 16.33 -0.37
CA GLU A 69 14.53 15.21 0.55
C GLU A 69 14.72 13.95 -0.28
N SER A 70 15.91 13.34 -0.17
CA SER A 70 16.16 12.03 -0.73
C SER A 70 15.22 11.07 -0.02
N PHE A 71 14.15 10.65 -0.70
CA PHE A 71 13.26 9.63 -0.17
C PHE A 71 14.10 8.43 0.26
N PRO A 72 13.82 7.85 1.45
CA PRO A 72 14.50 6.63 1.84
C PRO A 72 14.30 5.58 0.73
N PRO A 73 15.31 4.74 0.45
CA PRO A 73 15.22 3.73 -0.58
C PRO A 73 13.98 2.87 -0.35
N ASN A 74 13.26 2.53 -1.44
CA ASN A 74 12.03 1.76 -1.34
C ASN A 74 12.32 0.48 -0.53
N PRO A 75 11.59 0.22 0.58
CA PRO A 75 11.85 -0.92 1.46
C PRO A 75 11.79 -2.27 0.73
N LEU A 76 11.07 -2.37 -0.38
CA LEU A 76 10.97 -3.57 -1.23
C LEU A 76 12.10 -3.71 -2.26
N THR A 77 12.98 -2.71 -2.36
CA THR A 77 14.12 -2.67 -3.31
C THR A 77 15.47 -2.83 -2.64
N ILE A 78 15.53 -2.83 -1.30
CA ILE A 78 16.77 -3.01 -0.56
C ILE A 78 17.29 -4.42 -0.88
N PRO A 79 18.45 -4.56 -1.56
CA PRO A 79 19.02 -5.87 -1.82
C PRO A 79 19.31 -6.55 -0.49
N GLN A 80 18.74 -7.73 -0.27
CA GLN A 80 19.11 -8.53 0.89
C GLN A 80 20.56 -9.01 0.68
N ALA A 81 21.38 -8.95 1.72
CA ALA A 81 22.79 -9.31 1.62
C ALA A 81 23.01 -10.75 1.15
N ASP A 82 22.04 -11.64 1.42
CA ASP A 82 22.02 -13.02 0.96
C ASP A 82 20.89 -13.25 -0.06
N PRO A 83 21.16 -13.98 -1.16
CA PRO A 83 20.14 -14.38 -2.13
C PRO A 83 19.13 -15.32 -1.46
N ASP A 84 17.86 -15.14 -1.79
CA ASP A 84 16.79 -15.98 -1.23
C ASP A 84 16.91 -17.42 -1.74
N PRO A 85 16.85 -18.45 -0.87
CA PRO A 85 17.02 -19.85 -1.27
C PRO A 85 15.92 -20.37 -2.22
N LEU A 86 14.79 -19.67 -2.35
CA LEU A 86 13.74 -20.02 -3.33
C LEU A 86 14.10 -19.62 -4.76
N LEU A 87 15.10 -18.77 -4.95
CA LEU A 87 15.57 -18.37 -6.27
C LEU A 87 16.68 -19.32 -6.73
N PRO A 88 16.61 -19.86 -7.96
CA PRO A 88 17.69 -20.65 -8.51
C PRO A 88 18.91 -19.76 -8.76
N GLU A 89 20.11 -20.29 -8.48
CA GLU A 89 21.35 -19.66 -8.90
C GLU A 89 21.47 -19.73 -10.44
N LEU A 90 21.28 -18.60 -11.09
CA LEU A 90 21.39 -18.50 -12.53
C LEU A 90 22.86 -18.23 -12.91
N VAL A 91 23.45 -19.13 -13.69
CA VAL A 91 24.83 -18.98 -14.22
C VAL A 91 24.94 -17.79 -15.17
N VAL A 92 23.83 -17.40 -15.81
CA VAL A 92 23.72 -16.28 -16.74
C VAL A 92 22.45 -15.51 -16.40
N ASP A 93 22.52 -14.18 -16.43
CA ASP A 93 21.36 -13.32 -16.24
C ASP A 93 20.31 -13.56 -17.35
N ARG A 94 19.25 -14.29 -17.01
CA ARG A 94 18.17 -14.67 -17.92
C ARG A 94 16.84 -14.70 -17.14
N PRO A 95 15.70 -14.47 -17.80
CA PRO A 95 14.42 -14.73 -17.18
C PRO A 95 14.24 -16.23 -16.87
N LEU A 96 13.47 -16.53 -15.83
CA LEU A 96 13.08 -17.91 -15.51
C LEU A 96 12.35 -18.54 -16.71
N SER A 97 12.71 -19.78 -17.05
CA SER A 97 11.99 -20.58 -18.03
C SER A 97 10.54 -20.84 -17.59
N PRO A 98 9.61 -21.15 -18.50
CA PRO A 98 8.22 -21.41 -18.14
C PRO A 98 8.03 -22.52 -17.10
N GLN A 99 8.92 -23.53 -17.08
CA GLN A 99 8.87 -24.60 -16.08
C GLN A 99 9.37 -24.10 -14.72
N GLU A 100 10.48 -23.37 -14.68
CA GLU A 100 11.00 -22.74 -13.46
C GLU A 100 9.98 -21.77 -12.87
N GLN A 101 9.29 -20.98 -13.70
CA GLN A 101 8.22 -20.08 -13.26
C GLN A 101 7.09 -20.83 -12.56
N ARG A 102 6.62 -21.96 -13.13
CA ARG A 102 5.54 -22.76 -12.50
C ARG A 102 5.94 -23.31 -11.14
N VAL A 103 7.14 -23.88 -11.05
CA VAL A 103 7.68 -24.41 -9.79
C VAL A 103 7.82 -23.27 -8.77
N PHE A 104 8.34 -22.13 -9.20
CA PHE A 104 8.50 -20.95 -8.36
C PHE A 104 7.16 -20.39 -7.88
N THR A 105 6.15 -20.30 -8.75
CA THR A 105 4.79 -19.89 -8.36
C THR A 105 4.19 -20.82 -7.31
N GLN A 106 4.41 -22.13 -7.42
CA GLN A 106 3.96 -23.09 -6.41
C GLN A 106 4.68 -22.88 -5.07
N ALA A 107 6.01 -22.71 -5.09
CA ALA A 107 6.79 -22.43 -3.88
C ALA A 107 6.34 -21.12 -3.20
N LEU A 108 5.96 -20.10 -3.98
CA LEU A 108 5.40 -18.85 -3.45
C LEU A 108 4.01 -19.02 -2.84
N ALA A 109 3.18 -19.91 -3.39
CA ALA A 109 1.89 -20.25 -2.79
C ALA A 109 2.07 -20.96 -1.44
N GLU A 110 3.06 -21.86 -1.34
CA GLU A 110 3.42 -22.51 -0.07
C GLU A 110 3.98 -21.50 0.94
N LEU A 111 4.80 -20.55 0.50
CA LEU A 111 5.30 -19.48 1.35
C LEU A 111 4.17 -18.57 1.87
N SER A 112 3.21 -18.22 1.01
CA SER A 112 2.00 -17.48 1.42
C SER A 112 1.23 -18.23 2.50
N ALA A 113 1.02 -19.54 2.32
CA ALA A 113 0.29 -20.36 3.27
C ALA A 113 0.99 -20.44 4.65
N GLN A 114 2.32 -20.39 4.69
CA GLN A 114 3.07 -20.29 5.95
C GLN A 114 2.80 -18.96 6.67
N GLY A 115 2.76 -17.85 5.93
CA GLY A 115 2.37 -16.55 6.48
C GLY A 115 0.92 -16.56 7.00
N ASP A 116 0.01 -17.15 6.24
CA ASP A 116 -1.40 -17.31 6.65
C ASP A 116 -1.52 -18.16 7.92
N ALA A 117 -0.75 -19.24 8.04
CA ALA A 117 -0.71 -20.08 9.23
C ALA A 117 -0.14 -19.33 10.45
N ALA A 118 0.95 -18.58 10.28
CA ALA A 118 1.53 -17.75 11.33
C ALA A 118 0.55 -16.67 11.80
N PHE A 119 -0.18 -16.05 10.87
CA PHE A 119 -1.20 -15.06 11.18
C PHE A 119 -2.34 -15.68 11.99
N GLN A 120 -2.86 -16.83 11.54
CA GLN A 120 -3.93 -17.57 12.23
C GLN A 120 -3.53 -18.06 13.62
N SER A 121 -2.23 -18.32 13.86
CA SER A 121 -1.71 -18.67 15.18
C SER A 121 -1.46 -17.46 16.08
N GLY A 122 -1.80 -16.24 15.64
CA GLY A 122 -1.56 -14.99 16.38
C GLY A 122 -0.12 -14.47 16.31
N ASN A 123 0.75 -15.08 15.50
CA ASN A 123 2.13 -14.64 15.30
C ASN A 123 2.20 -13.56 14.21
N ILE A 124 1.58 -12.41 14.47
CA ILE A 124 1.38 -11.33 13.48
C ILE A 124 2.70 -10.87 12.86
N THR A 125 3.71 -10.57 13.68
CA THR A 125 5.02 -10.12 13.19
C THR A 125 5.65 -11.12 12.24
N GLU A 126 5.61 -12.41 12.59
CA GLU A 126 6.18 -13.48 11.76
C GLU A 126 5.44 -13.61 10.42
N ALA A 127 4.11 -13.52 10.44
CA ALA A 127 3.30 -13.53 9.23
C ALA A 127 3.71 -12.41 8.26
N PHE A 128 3.87 -11.18 8.76
CA PHE A 128 4.28 -10.05 7.94
C PHE A 128 5.72 -10.17 7.42
N ILE A 129 6.63 -10.78 8.18
CA ILE A 129 8.00 -11.08 7.71
C ILE A 129 7.92 -12.05 6.52
N ILE A 130 7.16 -13.14 6.64
CA ILE A 130 6.98 -14.15 5.59
C ILE A 130 6.33 -13.53 4.34
N TRP A 131 5.25 -12.77 4.51
CA TRP A 131 4.56 -12.11 3.40
C TRP A 131 5.40 -11.03 2.71
N THR A 132 6.22 -10.29 3.46
CA THR A 132 7.15 -9.32 2.86
C THR A 132 8.22 -10.02 2.02
N ARG A 133 8.70 -11.19 2.47
CA ARG A 133 9.56 -12.06 1.66
C ARG A 133 8.85 -12.52 0.39
N GLU A 134 7.60 -12.96 0.48
CA GLU A 134 6.78 -13.37 -0.68
C GLU A 134 6.65 -12.24 -1.72
N ILE A 135 6.28 -11.03 -1.31
CA ILE A 135 6.10 -9.88 -2.21
C ILE A 135 7.38 -9.61 -3.00
N ARG A 136 8.53 -9.59 -2.32
CA ARG A 136 9.84 -9.33 -2.97
C ARG A 136 10.15 -10.41 -4.01
N LEU A 137 9.84 -11.66 -3.72
CA LEU A 137 10.07 -12.78 -4.64
C LEU A 137 9.14 -12.74 -5.86
N ARG A 138 7.89 -12.28 -5.70
CA ARG A 138 6.94 -12.13 -6.81
C ARG A 138 7.39 -11.13 -7.88
N ARG A 139 8.29 -10.20 -7.54
CA ARG A 139 8.91 -9.27 -8.50
C ARG A 139 9.63 -9.99 -9.64
N VAL A 140 10.13 -11.20 -9.39
CA VAL A 140 10.79 -12.04 -10.40
C VAL A 140 9.80 -12.54 -11.47
N LEU A 141 8.52 -12.71 -11.10
CA LEU A 141 7.44 -13.07 -12.03
C LEU A 141 6.86 -11.84 -12.76
N GLY A 142 6.99 -10.67 -12.16
CA GLY A 142 6.60 -9.38 -12.75
C GLY A 142 5.71 -8.53 -11.84
N PRO A 143 5.40 -7.29 -12.27
CA PRO A 143 4.70 -6.32 -11.44
C PRO A 143 3.24 -6.71 -11.13
N TYR A 144 2.59 -7.46 -12.02
CA TYR A 144 1.22 -7.91 -11.79
C TYR A 144 1.11 -8.82 -10.56
N GLU A 145 2.02 -9.78 -10.45
CA GLU A 145 2.08 -10.72 -9.32
C GLU A 145 2.41 -10.02 -8.01
N GLU A 146 3.33 -9.06 -8.04
CA GLU A 146 3.69 -8.24 -6.88
C GLU A 146 2.48 -7.44 -6.37
N VAL A 147 1.80 -6.71 -7.26
CA VAL A 147 0.65 -5.86 -6.90
C VAL A 147 -0.53 -6.70 -6.39
N ALA A 148 -0.75 -7.89 -6.97
CA ALA A 148 -1.78 -8.81 -6.47
C ALA A 148 -1.50 -9.24 -5.03
N ALA A 149 -0.26 -9.59 -4.70
CA ALA A 149 0.12 -9.95 -3.33
C ALA A 149 0.03 -8.75 -2.36
N LEU A 150 0.51 -7.58 -2.78
CA LEU A 150 0.37 -6.34 -2.00
C LEU A 150 -1.09 -6.02 -1.69
N SER A 151 -1.99 -6.18 -2.66
CA SER A 151 -3.42 -5.93 -2.47
C SER A 151 -4.02 -6.88 -1.44
N ARG A 152 -3.67 -8.16 -1.50
CA ARG A 152 -4.13 -9.18 -0.53
C ARG A 152 -3.62 -8.86 0.88
N ILE A 153 -2.31 -8.71 1.05
CA ILE A 153 -1.70 -8.48 2.36
C ILE A 153 -2.13 -7.12 2.94
N GLY A 154 -2.24 -6.09 2.09
CA GLY A 154 -2.74 -4.77 2.50
C GLY A 154 -4.18 -4.81 3.02
N SER A 155 -5.05 -5.63 2.41
CA SER A 155 -6.43 -5.80 2.90
C SER A 155 -6.49 -6.46 4.29
N ILE A 156 -5.59 -7.41 4.55
CA ILE A 156 -5.44 -8.06 5.85
C ILE A 156 -4.93 -7.06 6.88
N ALA A 157 -3.86 -6.33 6.55
CA ALA A 157 -3.27 -5.30 7.42
C ALA A 157 -4.27 -4.21 7.81
N TRP A 158 -5.09 -3.76 6.85
CA TRP A 158 -6.14 -2.78 7.13
C TRP A 158 -7.18 -3.29 8.11
N THR A 159 -7.54 -4.58 8.00
CA THR A 159 -8.55 -5.21 8.86
C THR A 159 -8.01 -5.44 10.28
N GLU A 160 -6.73 -5.78 10.42
CA GLU A 160 -6.06 -6.00 11.71
C GLU A 160 -5.92 -4.72 12.55
N GLN A 161 -5.91 -3.54 11.91
CA GLN A 161 -5.71 -2.26 12.59
C GLN A 161 -7.02 -1.61 13.11
N GLN A 162 -8.17 -2.29 12.99
CA GLN A 162 -9.47 -1.81 13.49
C GLN A 162 -9.73 -2.25 14.93
#